data_AF-A0A2V8FCI2-F1
#
_entry.id   AF-A0A2V8FCI2-F1
#
_cell.length_a   1.000
_cell.length_b   1.000
_cell.length_c   1.000
_cell.angle_alpha   90.00
_cell.angle_beta   90.00
_cell.angle_gamma   90.00
#
_symmetry.space_group_name_H-M   'P 1'
#
loop_
_entity.id
_entity.type
_entity.pdbx_description
1 polymer ?
#
loop_
_entity_poly.entity_id
_entity_poly.type
_entity_poly.pdbx_seq_one_letter_code
_entity_poly.pdbx_strand_id
1 'polypeptide(L)' 'MEIVRAAYTFAAEHPEVLSYVPCYCGCERSGHRGNEDCFVTARDANGDVTQWEPHGMT' A
#
# COMPACT_ATOMS: atom_id res chain seq x y z
N MET A 1 -1.43 17.62 -3.59
CA MET A 1 -1.08 16.20 -3.38
C MET A 1 -0.74 15.88 -1.91
N GLU A 2 -1.22 16.66 -0.94
CA GLU A 2 -0.90 16.42 0.48
C GLU A 2 -1.65 15.20 1.04
N ILE A 3 -2.93 15.06 0.68
CA ILE A 3 -3.78 13.93 1.11
C ILE A 3 -3.22 12.59 0.60
N VAL A 4 -2.77 12.54 -0.66
CA VAL A 4 -2.15 11.34 -1.23
C VAL A 4 -0.91 10.95 -0.43
N ARG A 5 0.00 11.90 -0.17
CA ARG A 5 1.18 11.65 0.65
C ARG A 5 0.81 11.15 2.05
N ALA A 6 -0.17 11.77 2.69
CA ALA A 6 -0.63 11.35 4.02
C ALA A 6 -1.19 9.92 4.02
N ALA A 7 -1.97 9.53 3.00
CA ALA A 7 -2.49 8.17 2.87
C ALA A 7 -1.36 7.14 2.68
N TYR A 8 -0.36 7.45 1.85
CA TYR A 8 0.80 6.57 1.66
C TYR A 8 1.68 6.47 2.91
N THR A 9 1.88 7.57 3.64
CA THR A 9 2.58 7.54 4.93
C THR A 9 1.82 6.67 5.93
N PHE A 10 0.50 6.85 6.05
CA PHE A 10 -0.33 6.02 6.91
C PHE A 10 -0.24 4.53 6.54
N ALA A 11 -0.31 4.21 5.25
CA ALA A 11 -0.19 2.83 4.76
C ALA A 11 1.16 2.18 5.09
N ALA A 12 2.24 2.95 5.03
CA ALA A 12 3.57 2.47 5.37
C ALA A 12 3.74 2.21 6.86
N GLU A 13 3.20 3.09 7.70
CA GLU A 13 3.31 3.06 9.17
C GLU A 13 2.30 2.10 9.83
N HIS A 14 1.15 1.86 9.18
CA HIS A 14 0.04 1.06 9.72
C HIS A 14 -0.42 -0.07 8.78
N PRO A 15 0.47 -0.98 8.33
CA PRO A 15 0.08 -2.10 7.47
C PRO A 15 -0.94 -3.03 8.13
N GLU A 16 -0.92 -3.12 9.47
CA GLU A 16 -1.89 -3.89 10.24
C GLU A 16 -3.31 -3.40 10.02
N VAL A 17 -3.53 -2.09 9.90
CA VAL A 17 -4.86 -1.53 9.64
C VAL A 17 -5.33 -1.95 8.26
N LEU A 18 -4.48 -1.80 7.25
CA LEU A 18 -4.81 -2.17 5.87
C LEU A 18 -5.04 -3.67 5.69
N SER A 19 -4.44 -4.52 6.53
CA SER A 19 -4.69 -5.96 6.53
C SER A 19 -6.14 -6.34 6.89
N TYR A 20 -6.82 -5.51 7.69
CA TYR A 20 -8.24 -5.67 8.04
C TYR A 20 -9.20 -4.97 7.08
N VAL A 21 -8.69 -4.08 6.22
CA VAL A 21 -9.50 -3.38 5.22
C VAL A 21 -9.67 -4.29 4.00
N PRO A 22 -10.91 -4.72 3.68
CA PRO A 22 -11.12 -5.51 2.48
C PRO A 22 -10.80 -4.70 1.21
N CYS A 23 -10.17 -5.36 0.24
CA CYS A 23 -9.81 -4.74 -1.03
C CYS A 23 -10.89 -5.03 -2.09
N TYR A 24 -11.38 -3.97 -2.74
CA TYR A 24 -12.41 -4.06 -3.78
C TYR A 24 -11.98 -3.40 -5.10
N CYS A 25 -10.68 -3.15 -5.25
CA CYS A 25 -10.13 -2.44 -6.40
C CYS A 25 -10.11 -3.28 -7.69
N GLY A 26 -10.24 -4.61 -7.60
CA GLY A 26 -10.21 -5.52 -8.76
C GLY A 26 -8.81 -5.74 -9.35
N CYS A 27 -7.76 -5.36 -8.62
CA CYS A 27 -6.37 -5.43 -9.03
C CYS A 27 -5.68 -6.78 -8.71
N GLU A 28 -6.43 -7.80 -8.28
CA GLU A 28 -5.88 -9.12 -7.96
C GLU A 28 -5.12 -9.77 -9.12
N ARG A 29 -5.54 -9.50 -10.37
CA ARG A 29 -4.84 -9.98 -11.58
C ARG A 29 -3.50 -9.27 -11.84
N SER A 30 -3.30 -8.11 -11.23
CA SER A 30 -2.04 -7.36 -11.23
C SER A 30 -1.10 -7.79 -10.10
N GLY A 31 -1.52 -8.76 -9.27
CA GLY A 31 -0.70 -9.35 -8.22
C GLY A 31 -0.96 -8.81 -6.81
N HIS A 32 -1.89 -7.86 -6.63
CA HIS A 32 -2.26 -7.37 -5.31
C HIS A 32 -3.09 -8.42 -4.55
N ARG A 33 -2.72 -8.70 -3.31
CA ARG A 33 -3.33 -9.71 -2.44
C ARG A 33 -4.29 -9.11 -1.43
N GLY A 34 -4.19 -7.80 -1.20
CA GLY A 34 -4.98 -7.08 -0.21
C GLY A 34 -4.82 -5.57 -0.36
N ASN A 35 -5.43 -4.81 0.55
CA ASN A 35 -5.45 -3.35 0.45
C ASN A 35 -4.07 -2.71 0.65
N GLU A 36 -3.17 -3.33 1.43
CA GLU A 36 -1.80 -2.85 1.63
C GLU A 36 -0.99 -2.80 0.32
N ASP A 37 -1.16 -3.81 -0.53
CA ASP A 37 -0.42 -3.92 -1.80
C ASP A 37 -0.76 -2.75 -2.76
N CYS A 38 -1.87 -2.02 -2.53
CA CYS A 38 -2.21 -0.80 -3.27
C CYS A 38 -1.26 0.38 -3.00
N PHE A 39 -0.46 0.31 -1.94
CA PHE A 39 0.44 1.39 -1.52
C PHE A 39 1.90 0.96 -1.54
N VAL A 40 2.20 -0.23 -1.01
CA VAL A 40 3.56 -0.73 -0.80
C VAL A 40 3.74 -2.04 -1.56
N THR A 41 4.76 -2.11 -2.41
CA THR A 41 5.05 -3.32 -3.21
C THR A 41 6.20 -4.14 -2.63
N ALA A 42 7.10 -3.51 -1.86
CA ALA A 42 8.19 -4.21 -1.20
C ALA A 42 8.64 -3.54 0.09
N ARG A 43 9.03 -4.39 1.05
CA ARG A 43 9.67 -4.02 2.32
C ARG A 43 10.98 -4.78 2.50
N ASP A 44 11.93 -4.21 3.21
CA ASP A 44 13.16 -4.91 3.59
C ASP A 44 12.96 -5.83 4.81
N ALA A 45 14.04 -6.42 5.30
CA ALA A 45 14.00 -7.33 6.46
C ALA A 45 13.62 -6.64 7.78
N ASN A 46 13.75 -5.31 7.87
CA ASN A 46 13.34 -4.52 9.03
C ASN A 46 11.87 -4.06 8.92
N GLY A 47 11.24 -4.28 7.76
CA GLY A 47 9.89 -3.83 7.46
C GLY A 47 9.81 -2.45 6.81
N ASP A 48 10.96 -1.83 6.52
CA ASP A 48 11.03 -0.51 5.90
C ASP A 48 10.60 -0.58 4.43
N VAL A 49 9.78 0.38 4.01
CA VAL A 49 9.31 0.44 2.63
C VAL A 49 10.47 0.74 1.69
N THR A 50 10.69 -0.15 0.72
CA THR A 50 11.75 0.00 -0.29
C THR A 50 11.18 0.31 -1.67
N GLN A 51 9.92 -0.05 -1.92
CA GLN A 51 9.22 0.22 -3.18
C GLN A 51 7.74 0.51 -2.93
N TRP A 52 7.22 1.47 -3.69
CA TRP A 52 5.85 1.96 -3.60
C TRP A 52 5.07 1.63 -4.87
N GLU A 53 3.76 1.40 -4.73
CA GLU A 53 2.85 1.26 -5.86
C GLU A 53 2.59 2.63 -6.50
N PRO A 54 2.99 2.87 -7.76
CA PRO A 54 2.87 4.18 -8.40
C PRO A 54 1.43 4.57 -8.75
N HIS A 55 0.49 3.62 -8.83
CA HIS A 55 -0.88 3.88 -9.29
C HIS A 55 -1.58 5.03 -8.55
N GLY A 56 -1.46 5.10 -7.23
CA GLY A 56 -2.07 6.15 -6.41
C GLY A 56 -1.24 7.44 -6.27
N MET A 57 -0.04 7.50 -6.89
CA MET A 57 0.85 8.67 -6.84
C MET A 57 0.81 9.57 -8.08
N THR A 58 0.14 9.13 -9.16
CA THR A 58 -0.14 9.90 -10.39
C THR A 58 -1.44 10.69 -10.30
#